data_AF-A0A454CTQ3-F1
#
_entry.id   AF-A0A454CTQ3-F1
#
_cell.length_a   1.000
_cell.length_b   1.000
_cell.length_c   1.000
_cell.angle_alpha   90.00
_cell.angle_beta   90.00
_cell.angle_gamma   90.00
#
_symmetry.space_group_name_H-M   'P 1'
#
loop_
_entity.id
_entity.type
_entity.pdbx_description
1 polymer ?
#
loop_
_entity_poly.entity_id
_entity_poly.type
_entity_poly.pdbx_seq_one_letter_code
_entity_poly.pdbx_strand_id
1 'polypeptide(L)' 'MPRKSFKHHLYVIIFGTHTRAGRAFDIALIIAIITSLVVLILESLPSVMTEWSRELRYIEYTFTALFT' A
#
# COMPACT_ATOMS: atom_id res chain seq x y z
N MET A 1 -7.04 30.73 21.28
CA MET A 1 -7.69 29.74 20.39
C MET A 1 -6.63 28.80 19.85
N PRO A 2 -6.58 27.52 20.26
CA PRO A 2 -5.56 26.62 19.75
C PRO A 2 -5.89 26.32 18.29
N ARG A 3 -5.00 26.73 17.38
CA ARG A 3 -5.08 26.40 15.95
C ARG A 3 -5.18 24.88 15.86
N LYS A 4 -6.35 24.35 15.46
CA LYS A 4 -6.50 22.94 15.08
C LYS A 4 -5.58 22.70 13.90
N SER A 5 -4.35 22.32 14.20
CA SER A 5 -3.31 22.06 13.23
C SER A 5 -3.76 20.84 12.43
N PHE A 6 -3.76 20.93 11.11
CA PHE A 6 -4.07 19.83 10.18
C PHE A 6 -3.32 18.54 10.56
N LYS A 7 -2.13 18.69 11.15
CA LYS A 7 -1.31 17.62 11.73
C LYS A 7 -2.05 16.79 12.79
N HIS A 8 -2.86 17.40 13.65
CA HIS A 8 -3.60 16.69 14.69
C HIS A 8 -4.75 15.86 14.10
N HIS A 9 -5.37 16.35 13.01
CA HIS A 9 -6.41 15.59 12.31
C HIS A 9 -5.80 14.39 11.56
N LEU A 10 -4.66 14.56 10.88
CA LEU A 10 -3.91 13.44 10.29
C LEU A 10 -3.45 12.44 11.37
N TYR A 11 -2.95 12.93 12.51
CA TYR A 11 -2.53 12.06 13.61
C TYR A 11 -3.68 11.24 14.16
N VAL A 12 -4.87 11.82 14.34
CA VAL A 12 -6.06 11.07 14.78
C VAL A 12 -6.56 10.10 13.70
N ILE A 13 -6.35 10.38 12.41
CA ILE A 13 -6.70 9.43 11.34
C ILE A 13 -5.71 8.27 11.27
N ILE A 14 -4.41 8.53 11.44
CA ILE A 14 -3.33 7.53 11.35
C ILE A 14 -3.20 6.71 12.65
N PHE A 15 -3.30 7.34 13.83
CA PHE A 15 -3.18 6.68 15.15
C PHE A 15 -4.53 6.39 15.82
N GLY A 16 -5.62 7.02 15.40
CA GLY A 16 -6.95 6.77 15.95
C GLY A 16 -7.64 5.60 15.26
N THR A 17 -7.29 4.39 15.70
CA THR A 17 -7.87 3.10 15.27
C THR A 17 -9.40 2.98 15.46
N HIS A 18 -10.01 3.94 16.18
CA HIS A 18 -11.45 4.02 16.41
C HIS A 18 -12.22 4.90 15.40
N THR A 19 -11.54 5.53 14.44
CA THR A 19 -12.21 6.33 13.39
C THR A 19 -12.48 5.51 12.14
N ARG A 20 -13.64 5.73 11.48
CA ARG A 20 -14.00 5.06 10.22
C ARG A 20 -12.95 5.28 9.11
N ALA A 21 -12.28 6.44 9.12
CA ALA A 21 -11.22 6.78 8.20
C ALA A 21 -9.92 5.99 8.46
N GLY A 22 -9.51 5.86 9.73
CA GLY A 22 -8.34 5.04 10.10
C GLY A 22 -8.52 3.56 9.73
N ARG A 23 -9.71 2.99 10.01
CA ARG A 23 -10.00 1.60 9.62
C ARG A 23 -9.94 1.39 8.10
N ALA A 24 -10.45 2.33 7.31
CA ALA A 24 -10.39 2.23 5.84
C ALA A 24 -8.95 2.32 5.33
N PHE A 25 -8.12 3.15 5.94
CA PHE A 25 -6.69 3.24 5.65
C PHE A 25 -5.97 1.92 5.97
N ASP A 26 -6.18 1.36 7.17
CA ASP A 26 -5.55 0.09 7.58
C ASP A 26 -5.94 -1.07 6.64
N ILE A 27 -7.23 -1.15 6.25
CA ILE A 27 -7.70 -2.17 5.31
C ILE A 27 -7.07 -1.97 3.93
N ALA A 28 -7.03 -0.73 3.42
CA ALA A 28 -6.40 -0.44 2.14
C ALA A 28 -4.91 -0.77 2.15
N LEU A 29 -4.22 -0.50 3.27
CA LEU A 29 -2.81 -0.83 3.46
C LEU A 29 -2.59 -2.34 3.47
N ILE A 30 -3.41 -3.09 4.21
CA ILE A 30 -3.35 -4.57 4.23
C ILE A 30 -3.58 -5.15 2.83
N ILE A 31 -4.60 -4.67 2.11
CA ILE A 31 -4.86 -5.09 0.74
C ILE A 31 -3.65 -4.81 -0.15
N ALA A 32 -3.07 -3.61 -0.07
CA ALA A 32 -1.90 -3.25 -0.85
C ALA A 32 -0.69 -4.17 -0.57
N ILE A 33 -0.46 -4.54 0.70
CA ILE A 33 0.62 -5.46 1.09
C ILE A 33 0.37 -6.85 0.50
N ILE A 34 -0.84 -7.37 0.63
CA ILE A 34 -1.20 -8.68 0.10
C ILE A 34 -1.07 -8.70 -1.43
N THR A 35 -1.56 -7.67 -2.11
CA THR A 35 -1.42 -7.56 -3.58
C THR A 35 0.04 -7.51 -4.00
N SER A 36 0.89 -6.75 -3.29
CA SER A 36 2.33 -6.71 -3.54
C SER A 36 2.97 -8.09 -3.41
N LEU A 37 2.63 -8.85 -2.34
CA LEU A 37 3.13 -10.21 -2.16
C LEU A 37 2.67 -11.16 -3.28
N VAL A 38 1.43 -11.05 -3.73
CA VAL A 38 0.91 -11.88 -4.84
C VAL A 38 1.66 -11.57 -6.14
N VAL A 39 1.88 -10.29 -6.44
CA VAL A 39 2.66 -9.87 -7.62
C VAL A 39 4.09 -10.40 -7.54
N LEU A 40 4.73 -10.30 -6.37
CA LEU A 40 6.09 -10.82 -6.15
C LEU A 40 6.17 -12.33 -6.38
N ILE A 41 5.16 -13.09 -5.93
CA ILE A 41 5.09 -14.54 -6.15
C ILE A 41 4.86 -14.87 -7.63
N LEU A 42 3.98 -14.12 -8.31
CA LEU A 42 3.74 -14.29 -9.75
C LEU A 42 5.00 -14.00 -10.57
N GLU A 43 5.77 -12.98 -10.17
CA GLU A 43 7.05 -12.65 -10.79
C GLU A 43 8.11 -13.73 -10.53
N SER A 44 8.06 -14.44 -9.40
CA SER A 44 8.92 -15.60 -9.14
C SER A 44 8.64 -16.79 -10.08
N LEU A 45 7.52 -16.80 -10.83
CA LEU A 45 7.18 -17.88 -11.75
C LEU A 45 7.74 -17.60 -13.16
N PRO A 46 8.63 -18.47 -13.68
CA PRO A 46 9.25 -18.25 -14.99
C PRO A 46 8.23 -18.20 -16.15
N SER A 47 7.11 -18.91 -16.03
CA SER A 47 6.03 -18.94 -17.01
C SER A 47 5.33 -17.59 -17.18
N VAL A 48 5.24 -16.81 -16.10
CA VAL A 48 4.62 -15.47 -16.12
C VAL A 48 5.65 -14.42 -16.54
N MET A 49 6.91 -14.56 -16.11
CA MET A 49 8.00 -13.68 -16.56
C MET A 49 8.22 -13.68 -18.08
N THR A 50 8.10 -14.83 -18.74
CA THR A 50 8.37 -14.92 -20.19
C THR A 50 7.44 -14.07 -21.05
N GLU A 51 6.19 -13.89 -20.63
CA GLU A 51 5.20 -13.10 -21.37
C GLU A 51 4.95 -11.71 -20.75
N TRP A 52 5.09 -11.55 -19.43
CA TRP A 52 4.67 -10.34 -18.69
C TRP A 52 5.80 -9.65 -17.93
N SER A 53 7.07 -10.05 -18.13
CA SER A 53 8.23 -9.49 -17.40
C SER A 53 8.27 -7.97 -17.33
N ARG A 54 7.92 -7.27 -18.42
CA ARG A 54 7.98 -5.81 -18.46
C ARG A 54 6.89 -5.15 -17.60
N GLU A 55 5.65 -5.61 -17.72
CA GLU A 55 4.51 -5.09 -16.96
C GLU A 55 4.65 -5.40 -15.47
N LEU A 56 5.02 -6.63 -15.13
CA LEU A 56 5.24 -7.04 -13.73
C LEU A 56 6.32 -6.20 -13.06
N ARG A 57 7.41 -5.91 -13.75
CA ARG A 57 8.52 -5.11 -13.22
C ARG A 57 8.15 -3.64 -12.99
N TYR A 58 7.27 -3.06 -13.82
CA TYR A 58 6.71 -1.74 -13.53
C TYR A 58 5.82 -1.75 -12.29
N ILE A 59 5.02 -2.81 -12.11
CA ILE A 59 4.16 -2.98 -10.94
C ILE A 59 5.02 -3.20 -9.68
N GLU A 60 6.07 -4.01 -9.76
CA GLU A 60 7.04 -4.25 -8.69
C GLU A 60 7.72 -2.96 -8.26
N TYR A 61 8.24 -2.15 -9.20
CA TYR A 61 8.82 -0.86 -8.88
C TYR A 61 7.81 0.12 -8.28
N THR A 62 6.55 0.08 -8.73
CA THR A 62 5.47 0.89 -8.15
C THR A 62 5.24 0.51 -6.69
N PHE A 63 5.10 -0.78 -6.38
CA PHE A 63 4.92 -1.24 -5.00
C PHE A 63 6.15 -0.99 -4.14
N THR A 64 7.36 -1.19 -4.68
CA THR A 64 8.62 -0.87 -3.98
C THR A 64 8.67 0.59 -3.57
N ALA A 65 8.31 1.52 -4.48
CA ALA A 65 8.24 2.95 -4.17
C ALA A 65 7.11 3.31 -3.20
N LEU A 66 6.03 2.52 -3.17
CA LEU A 66 4.89 2.73 -2.26
C LEU A 66 5.19 2.30 -0.81
N PHE A 67 6.08 1.31 -0.63
CA PHE A 67 6.41 0.74 0.68
C PHE A 67 7.80 1.15 1.22
N THR A 68 8.61 1.87 0.43
CA THR A 68 9.91 2.44 0.84
C THR A 68 9.75 3.87 1.33
#